data_AF-A0A2U3AZ55-F1
#
_entry.id   AF-A0A2U3AZ55-F1
#
_cell.length_a   1.000
_cell.length_b   1.000
_cell.length_c   1.000
_cell.angle_alpha   90.00
_cell.angle_beta   90.00
_cell.angle_gamma   90.00
#
_symmetry.space_group_name_H-M   'P 1'
#
loop_
_entity.id
_entity.type
_entity.pdbx_description
1 polymer ?
#
loop_
_entity_poly.entity_id
_entity_poly.type
_entity_poly.pdbx_seq_one_letter_code
_entity_poly.pdbx_strand_id
1 'polypeptide(L)'
;MIDFVRLKYQDKSVIEPFVCNEDNFEELLTVLECHSGEIRYPYTAKIGNMDVRINDKSVYVKNSIHKLCNVLQGEDAHNYNDFRYSELCKTINHLDDKLTDLQSTRLTQLEFGLNIKLPVQAECIIRQNIILHQLKIHSHNEQFGGRGEYKQFNHYNYYFKIYDKAKQYDLDEHIIRFEIKHKTNKSFHPKGVYKLHDLKSKKLLQNLFDDLLKRFDELTIVDNILTDTKITKKDKGQLESYLSYNYWEKLSERQNRNRKPTEIKEFQSLLVKNDLLKTKTFLRASLIQKFSELLNS
;
A
#
# COMPACT_ATOMS: atom_id res chain seq x y z
N MET A 1 -9.52 -1.42 -0.47
CA MET A 1 -8.87 -1.09 0.82
C MET A 1 -7.70 -2.03 1.12
N ILE A 2 -7.98 -3.30 1.42
CA ILE A 2 -6.95 -4.32 1.64
C ILE A 2 -6.60 -4.92 0.28
N ASP A 3 -5.31 -5.08 -0.01
CA ASP A 3 -4.85 -5.68 -1.25
C ASP A 3 -4.09 -6.97 -0.98
N PHE A 4 -2.78 -6.90 -0.76
CA PHE A 4 -1.97 -8.06 -0.44
C PHE A 4 -2.07 -8.46 1.03
N VAL A 5 -2.17 -9.76 1.30
CA VAL A 5 -1.97 -10.35 2.64
C VAL A 5 -0.92 -11.45 2.57
N ARG A 6 -0.18 -11.64 3.67
CA ARG A 6 0.63 -12.85 3.90
C ARG A 6 0.36 -13.40 5.28
N LEU A 7 -0.19 -14.59 5.31
CA LEU A 7 -0.42 -15.41 6.49
C LEU A 7 0.74 -16.37 6.68
N LYS A 8 1.09 -16.63 7.95
CA LYS A 8 2.09 -17.64 8.32
C LYS A 8 1.50 -18.55 9.39
N TYR A 9 1.35 -19.82 9.04
CA TYR A 9 1.02 -20.87 10.00
C TYR A 9 2.22 -21.12 10.91
N GLN A 10 1.98 -21.21 12.22
CA GLN A 10 3.03 -21.55 13.19
C GLN A 10 3.26 -23.05 13.23
N ASP A 11 2.17 -23.82 13.19
CA ASP A 11 2.19 -25.27 13.16
C ASP A 11 1.86 -25.77 11.76
N LYS A 12 2.79 -26.53 11.18
CA LYS A 12 2.65 -27.14 9.86
C LYS A 12 1.86 -28.46 9.93
N SER A 13 1.87 -29.13 11.09
CA SER A 13 1.33 -30.48 11.25
C SER A 13 -0.18 -30.57 11.00
N VAL A 14 -0.90 -29.45 11.13
CA VAL A 14 -2.34 -29.40 10.86
C VAL A 14 -2.65 -29.02 9.41
N ILE A 15 -2.00 -27.96 8.91
CA ILE A 15 -2.32 -27.41 7.59
C ILE A 15 -1.73 -28.22 6.43
N GLU A 16 -0.58 -28.85 6.58
CA GLU A 16 0.03 -29.63 5.50
C GLU A 16 -0.80 -30.87 5.14
N PRO A 17 -1.20 -31.75 6.07
CA PRO A 17 -2.07 -32.87 5.73
C PRO A 17 -3.41 -32.43 5.12
N PHE A 18 -3.94 -31.30 5.60
CA PHE A 18 -5.17 -30.71 5.03
C PHE A 18 -4.99 -30.33 3.56
N VAL A 19 -3.89 -29.66 3.21
CA VAL A 19 -3.59 -29.22 1.83
C VAL A 19 -3.21 -30.39 0.93
N CYS A 20 -2.57 -31.43 1.47
CA CYS A 20 -2.19 -32.62 0.71
C CYS A 20 -3.36 -33.59 0.43
N ASN A 21 -4.54 -33.34 1.00
CA ASN A 21 -5.74 -34.14 0.72
C ASN A 21 -6.44 -33.62 -0.56
N GLU A 22 -6.63 -34.51 -1.52
CA GLU A 22 -7.30 -34.26 -2.79
C GLU A 22 -8.76 -33.80 -2.63
N ASP A 23 -9.44 -34.17 -1.55
CA ASP A 23 -10.80 -33.71 -1.23
C ASP A 23 -10.84 -32.19 -0.94
N ASN A 24 -9.70 -31.62 -0.50
CA ASN A 24 -9.60 -30.20 -0.15
C ASN A 24 -8.96 -29.36 -1.26
N PHE A 25 -8.01 -29.93 -2.00
CA PHE A 25 -7.29 -29.28 -3.09
C PHE A 25 -7.13 -30.22 -4.29
N GLU A 26 -7.77 -29.86 -5.40
CA GLU A 26 -7.71 -30.63 -6.64
C GLU A 26 -6.29 -30.67 -7.25
N GLU A 27 -5.53 -29.59 -7.09
CA GLU A 27 -4.16 -29.48 -7.61
C GLU A 27 -3.14 -29.26 -6.48
N LEU A 28 -2.14 -30.14 -6.43
CA LEU A 28 -0.96 -30.02 -5.59
C LEU A 28 0.30 -30.20 -6.44
N LEU A 29 1.12 -29.16 -6.53
CA LEU A 29 2.39 -29.20 -7.24
C LEU A 29 3.55 -29.35 -6.26
N THR A 30 4.55 -30.14 -6.66
CA THR A 30 5.74 -30.45 -5.86
C THR A 30 7.00 -30.52 -6.74
N VAL A 31 8.17 -30.64 -6.13
CA VAL A 31 9.44 -30.82 -6.84
C VAL A 31 9.85 -32.29 -6.81
N LEU A 32 10.03 -32.90 -7.99
CA LEU A 32 10.59 -34.25 -8.12
C LEU A 32 12.07 -34.15 -8.49
N GLU A 33 12.96 -34.68 -7.65
CA GLU A 33 14.37 -34.84 -8.02
C GLU A 33 14.52 -36.09 -8.89
N CYS A 34 14.98 -35.90 -10.14
CA CYS A 34 14.88 -36.93 -11.18
C CYS A 34 15.89 -38.08 -11.01
N HIS A 35 16.99 -37.91 -10.28
CA HIS A 35 18.00 -38.98 -10.11
C HIS A 35 17.66 -39.91 -8.93
N SER A 36 17.15 -39.35 -7.84
CA SER A 36 16.79 -40.06 -6.61
C SER A 36 15.32 -40.48 -6.57
N GLY A 37 14.46 -39.84 -7.37
CA GLY A 37 13.00 -40.01 -7.29
C GLY A 37 12.37 -39.38 -6.06
N GLU A 38 13.14 -38.61 -5.28
CA GLU A 38 12.66 -37.98 -4.05
C GLU A 38 11.71 -36.80 -4.36
N ILE A 39 10.54 -36.81 -3.72
CA ILE A 39 9.62 -35.68 -3.70
C ILE A 39 10.08 -34.69 -2.63
N ARG A 40 10.27 -33.43 -3.02
CA ARG A 40 10.81 -32.36 -2.18
C ARG A 40 9.89 -31.15 -2.12
N TYR A 41 10.03 -30.39 -1.03
CA TYR A 41 9.45 -29.06 -0.91
C TYR A 41 9.95 -28.11 -2.00
N PRO A 42 9.18 -27.06 -2.33
CA PRO A 42 7.88 -26.71 -1.75
C PRO A 42 6.71 -27.50 -2.33
N TYR A 43 5.69 -27.75 -1.51
CA TYR A 43 4.36 -28.07 -2.03
C TYR A 43 3.60 -26.78 -2.25
N THR A 44 2.91 -26.68 -3.38
CA THR A 44 2.16 -25.50 -3.76
C THR A 44 0.77 -25.87 -4.25
N ALA A 45 -0.23 -25.21 -3.69
CA ALA A 45 -1.63 -25.28 -4.09
C ALA A 45 -2.18 -23.86 -4.23
N LYS A 46 -3.38 -23.72 -4.82
CA LYS A 46 -4.02 -22.43 -5.03
C LYS A 46 -5.45 -22.40 -4.50
N ILE A 47 -5.88 -21.21 -4.07
CA ILE A 47 -7.28 -20.87 -3.81
C ILE A 47 -7.57 -19.63 -4.65
N GLY A 48 -8.14 -19.82 -5.84
CA GLY A 48 -8.20 -18.77 -6.86
C GLY A 48 -6.80 -18.26 -7.20
N ASN A 49 -6.53 -16.98 -6.95
CA ASN A 49 -5.19 -16.40 -7.12
C ASN A 49 -4.30 -16.49 -5.86
N MET A 50 -4.81 -16.94 -4.71
CA MET A 50 -4.02 -17.04 -3.49
C MET A 50 -3.08 -18.24 -3.56
N ASP A 51 -1.81 -18.01 -3.24
CA ASP A 51 -0.78 -19.04 -3.20
C ASP A 51 -0.73 -19.66 -1.81
N VAL A 52 -0.94 -20.97 -1.73
CA VAL A 52 -0.64 -21.80 -0.55
C VAL A 52 0.71 -22.46 -0.79
N ARG A 53 1.73 -22.12 0.01
CA ARG A 53 3.09 -22.64 -0.15
C ARG A 53 3.60 -23.26 1.14
N ILE A 54 3.85 -24.56 1.07
CA ILE A 54 4.36 -25.40 2.14
C ILE A 54 5.85 -25.60 1.90
N ASN A 55 6.67 -25.22 2.86
CA ASN A 55 8.11 -25.52 2.86
C ASN A 55 8.43 -26.41 4.06
N ASP A 56 9.65 -26.94 4.11
CA ASP A 56 10.20 -27.76 5.19
C ASP A 56 9.81 -27.26 6.61
N LYS A 57 9.89 -25.94 6.83
CA LYS A 57 9.73 -25.30 8.16
C LYS A 57 8.44 -24.51 8.35
N SER A 58 7.72 -24.18 7.28
CA SER A 58 6.60 -23.24 7.39
C SER A 58 5.66 -23.24 6.20
N VAL A 59 4.40 -22.92 6.49
CA VAL A 59 3.34 -22.73 5.48
C VAL A 59 2.94 -21.27 5.40
N TYR A 60 2.84 -20.77 4.18
CA TYR A 60 2.39 -19.42 3.88
C TYR A 60 1.17 -19.46 2.97
N VAL A 61 0.18 -18.63 3.30
CA VAL A 61 -0.88 -18.28 2.36
C VAL A 61 -0.74 -16.81 2.06
N LYS A 62 -0.63 -16.45 0.78
CA LYS A 62 -0.38 -15.06 0.40
C LYS A 62 -0.95 -14.76 -0.98
N ASN A 63 -0.97 -13.46 -1.29
CA ASN A 63 -1.35 -12.80 -2.55
C ASN A 63 -2.46 -11.76 -2.27
N SER A 64 -3.00 -11.15 -3.32
CA SER A 64 -4.03 -10.13 -3.23
C SER A 64 -5.39 -10.75 -2.92
N ILE A 65 -5.97 -10.36 -1.78
CA ILE A 65 -7.33 -10.72 -1.40
C ILE A 65 -8.38 -9.94 -2.22
N HIS A 66 -8.02 -8.75 -2.72
CA HIS A 66 -8.88 -7.99 -3.63
C HIS A 66 -9.01 -8.70 -4.97
N LYS A 67 -7.89 -9.17 -5.54
CA LYS A 67 -7.92 -10.00 -6.76
C LYS A 67 -8.73 -11.28 -6.54
N LEU A 68 -8.64 -11.90 -5.36
CA LEU A 68 -9.44 -13.07 -5.03
C LEU A 68 -10.93 -12.75 -5.08
N CYS A 69 -11.36 -11.62 -4.51
CA CYS A 69 -12.75 -11.20 -4.57
C CYS A 69 -13.26 -11.10 -6.01
N ASN A 70 -12.50 -10.46 -6.91
CA ASN A 70 -12.89 -10.33 -8.31
C ASN A 70 -12.93 -11.69 -9.02
N VAL A 71 -11.96 -12.57 -8.77
CA VAL A 71 -11.97 -13.95 -9.30
C VAL A 71 -13.20 -14.73 -8.83
N LEU A 72 -13.59 -14.60 -7.56
CA LEU A 72 -14.78 -15.26 -7.02
C LEU A 72 -16.10 -14.72 -7.60
N GLN A 73 -16.08 -13.52 -8.17
CA GLN A 73 -17.21 -12.92 -8.89
C GLN A 73 -17.21 -13.27 -10.39
N GLY A 74 -16.25 -14.07 -10.86
CA GLY A 74 -16.12 -14.45 -12.27
C GLY A 74 -15.36 -13.44 -13.14
N GLU A 75 -14.66 -12.48 -12.52
CA GLU A 75 -13.84 -11.51 -13.23
C GLU A 75 -12.34 -11.92 -13.26
N ASP A 76 -11.55 -11.22 -14.08
CA ASP A 76 -10.11 -11.38 -14.10
C ASP A 76 -9.45 -10.98 -12.76
N ALA A 77 -8.23 -11.47 -12.53
CA ALA A 77 -7.46 -11.17 -11.32
C ALA A 77 -6.89 -9.73 -11.31
N HIS A 78 -7.75 -8.74 -11.10
CA HIS A 78 -7.42 -7.31 -11.05
C HIS A 78 -7.75 -6.66 -9.69
N ASN A 79 -7.28 -5.42 -9.46
CA ASN A 79 -7.49 -4.69 -8.19
C ASN A 79 -7.59 -3.16 -8.36
N TYR A 80 -8.07 -2.73 -9.54
CA TYR A 80 -8.28 -1.32 -9.85
C TYR A 80 -9.69 -0.84 -9.48
N ASN A 81 -10.67 -1.75 -9.41
CA ASN A 81 -12.03 -1.46 -8.97
C ASN A 81 -12.12 -1.23 -7.45
N ASP A 82 -13.34 -1.02 -6.97
CA ASP A 82 -13.61 -0.82 -5.56
C ASP A 82 -13.71 -2.14 -4.82
N PHE A 83 -13.07 -2.21 -3.66
CA PHE A 83 -13.17 -3.34 -2.75
C PHE A 83 -13.72 -2.89 -1.42
N ARG A 84 -15.02 -3.16 -1.25
CA ARG A 84 -15.87 -2.72 -0.15
C ARG A 84 -15.68 -3.58 1.08
N TYR A 85 -16.13 -3.07 2.22
CA TYR A 85 -16.08 -3.79 3.49
C TYR A 85 -16.88 -5.11 3.46
N SER A 86 -18.07 -5.11 2.86
CA SER A 86 -18.91 -6.29 2.71
C SER A 86 -18.22 -7.38 1.88
N GLU A 87 -17.55 -7.01 0.79
CA GLU A 87 -16.76 -7.89 -0.07
C GLU A 87 -15.52 -8.44 0.63
N LEU A 88 -14.81 -7.59 1.39
CA LEU A 88 -13.71 -8.01 2.24
C LEU A 88 -14.15 -9.09 3.23
N CYS A 89 -15.27 -8.87 3.93
CA CYS A 89 -15.82 -9.84 4.87
C CYS A 89 -16.16 -11.17 4.19
N LYS A 90 -16.84 -11.13 3.03
CA LYS A 90 -17.17 -12.33 2.25
C LYS A 90 -15.94 -13.09 1.80
N THR A 91 -14.91 -12.37 1.33
CA THR A 91 -13.67 -12.98 0.85
C THR A 91 -12.87 -13.61 2.01
N ILE A 92 -12.86 -12.98 3.19
CA ILE A 92 -12.26 -13.58 4.39
C ILE A 92 -13.01 -14.85 4.81
N ASN A 93 -14.35 -14.84 4.80
CA ASN A 93 -15.14 -16.04 5.11
C ASN A 93 -14.85 -17.17 4.12
N HIS A 94 -14.77 -16.86 2.81
CA HIS A 94 -14.42 -17.86 1.81
C HIS A 94 -13.03 -18.49 2.07
N LEU A 95 -12.05 -17.70 2.51
CA LEU A 95 -10.75 -18.23 2.91
C LEU A 95 -10.84 -19.08 4.18
N ASP A 96 -11.69 -18.73 5.13
CA ASP A 96 -11.94 -19.50 6.37
C ASP A 96 -12.59 -20.86 6.06
N ASP A 97 -13.47 -20.91 5.06
CA ASP A 97 -14.10 -22.15 4.60
C ASP A 97 -13.13 -23.06 3.84
N LYS A 98 -12.13 -22.48 3.16
CA LYS A 98 -11.16 -23.20 2.33
C LYS A 98 -9.85 -23.56 3.04
N LEU A 99 -9.63 -23.07 4.25
CA LEU A 99 -8.41 -23.30 5.01
C LEU A 99 -8.72 -23.68 6.45
N THR A 100 -8.03 -24.69 6.96
CA THR A 100 -8.07 -24.97 8.40
C THR A 100 -7.25 -23.95 9.21
N ASP A 101 -7.60 -23.78 10.49
CA ASP A 101 -6.89 -22.96 11.49
C ASP A 101 -6.61 -21.49 11.12
N LEU A 102 -7.39 -20.92 10.21
CA LEU A 102 -7.18 -19.54 9.77
C LEU A 102 -7.41 -18.52 10.91
N GLN A 103 -8.28 -18.85 11.87
CA GLN A 103 -8.55 -18.06 13.08
C GLN A 103 -7.35 -17.91 14.03
N SER A 104 -6.42 -18.88 14.04
CA SER A 104 -5.20 -18.84 14.86
C SER A 104 -3.98 -18.33 14.06
N THR A 105 -4.10 -18.28 12.73
CA THR A 105 -3.02 -17.97 11.81
C THR A 105 -2.60 -16.49 11.85
N ARG A 106 -1.29 -16.25 11.93
CA ARG A 106 -0.73 -14.90 12.08
C ARG A 106 -0.63 -14.18 10.74
N LEU A 107 -1.14 -12.95 10.68
CA LEU A 107 -0.87 -12.02 9.59
C LEU A 107 0.54 -11.44 9.74
N THR A 108 1.35 -11.56 8.69
CA THR A 108 2.77 -11.16 8.71
C THR A 108 3.08 -9.99 7.80
N GLN A 109 2.29 -9.82 6.72
CA GLN A 109 2.38 -8.70 5.79
C GLN A 109 0.99 -8.30 5.34
N LEU A 110 0.82 -7.01 5.05
CA LEU A 110 -0.44 -6.41 4.63
C LEU A 110 -0.15 -5.24 3.69
N GLU A 111 -0.91 -5.10 2.60
CA GLU A 111 -1.00 -3.87 1.82
C GLU A 111 -2.37 -3.23 2.04
N PHE A 112 -2.36 -1.97 2.48
CA PHE A 112 -3.55 -1.13 2.59
C PHE A 112 -3.41 0.03 1.62
N GLY A 113 -4.38 0.20 0.73
CA GLY A 113 -4.36 1.28 -0.24
C GLY A 113 -5.74 1.64 -0.79
N LEU A 114 -5.82 2.88 -1.30
CA LEU A 114 -7.02 3.47 -1.86
C LEU A 114 -6.75 4.00 -3.26
N ASN A 115 -7.64 3.66 -4.19
CA ASN A 115 -7.66 4.17 -5.55
C ASN A 115 -8.53 5.44 -5.57
N ILE A 116 -7.98 6.55 -6.04
CA ILE A 116 -8.66 7.85 -6.13
C ILE A 116 -8.78 8.23 -7.60
N LYS A 117 -10.01 8.46 -8.05
CA LYS A 117 -10.28 9.00 -9.38
C LYS A 117 -9.90 10.48 -9.40
N LEU A 118 -9.25 10.91 -10.48
CA LEU A 118 -8.76 12.25 -10.65
C LEU A 118 -9.40 12.92 -11.88
N PRO A 119 -9.57 14.26 -11.86
CA PRO A 119 -10.01 15.00 -13.03
C PRO A 119 -8.89 15.17 -14.08
N VAL A 120 -7.66 14.84 -13.74
CA VAL A 120 -6.46 14.98 -14.57
C VAL A 120 -5.59 13.72 -14.45
N GLN A 121 -4.68 13.52 -15.40
CA GLN A 121 -3.77 12.36 -15.40
C GLN A 121 -2.97 12.26 -14.08
N ALA A 122 -2.96 11.06 -13.50
CA ALA A 122 -2.25 10.80 -12.24
C ALA A 122 -0.75 11.08 -12.36
N GLU A 123 -0.14 10.75 -13.50
CA GLU A 123 1.26 11.05 -13.81
C GLU A 123 1.62 12.52 -13.61
N CYS A 124 0.76 13.48 -14.03
CA CYS A 124 1.04 14.90 -13.83
C CYS A 124 1.16 15.25 -12.34
N ILE A 125 0.21 14.80 -11.53
CA ILE A 125 0.20 15.04 -10.09
C ILE A 125 1.40 14.38 -9.41
N ILE A 126 1.66 13.10 -9.73
CA ILE A 126 2.74 12.34 -9.12
C ILE A 126 4.07 13.00 -9.44
N ARG A 127 4.32 13.35 -10.70
CA ARG A 127 5.60 13.91 -11.14
C ARG A 127 5.81 15.33 -10.61
N GLN A 128 4.81 16.21 -10.76
CA GLN A 128 4.96 17.65 -10.56
C GLN A 128 4.64 18.11 -9.13
N ASN A 129 3.66 17.51 -8.46
CA ASN A 129 3.17 18.03 -7.18
C ASN A 129 3.72 17.27 -5.97
N ILE A 130 3.95 15.96 -6.06
CA ILE A 130 4.37 15.13 -4.93
C ILE A 130 5.90 15.10 -4.84
N ILE A 131 6.51 15.84 -3.93
CA ILE A 131 7.96 16.11 -3.99
C ILE A 131 8.73 15.28 -2.94
N LEU A 132 8.36 15.41 -1.67
CA LEU A 132 9.06 14.79 -0.54
C LEU A 132 8.09 14.02 0.36
N HIS A 133 8.60 13.08 1.14
CA HIS A 133 7.91 12.48 2.28
C HIS A 133 8.81 12.58 3.51
N GLN A 134 8.32 13.17 4.61
CA GLN A 134 9.15 13.48 5.78
C GLN A 134 10.44 14.23 5.42
N LEU A 135 10.34 15.14 4.43
CA LEU A 135 11.46 15.92 3.89
C LEU A 135 12.58 15.06 3.25
N LYS A 136 12.26 13.82 2.84
CA LYS A 136 13.16 12.93 2.10
C LYS A 136 12.64 12.69 0.69
N ILE A 137 13.56 12.51 -0.25
CA ILE A 137 13.22 12.06 -1.61
C ILE A 137 12.76 10.60 -1.62
N HIS A 138 12.02 10.25 -2.67
CA HIS A 138 11.63 8.87 -2.93
C HIS A 138 12.89 8.01 -3.15
N SER A 139 12.82 6.76 -2.72
CA SER A 139 13.91 5.79 -2.81
C SER A 139 14.00 5.12 -4.18
N HIS A 140 12.88 5.05 -4.89
CA HIS A 140 12.80 4.57 -6.26
C HIS A 140 11.92 5.51 -7.07
N ASN A 141 12.39 5.84 -8.27
CA ASN A 141 11.61 6.42 -9.34
C ASN A 141 11.70 5.47 -10.51
N GLU A 142 10.63 4.73 -10.76
CA GLU A 142 10.55 3.86 -11.92
C GLU A 142 9.38 4.36 -12.76
N GLN A 143 9.57 4.48 -14.07
CA GLN A 143 8.40 4.36 -14.95
C GLN A 143 8.11 2.87 -14.97
N PHE A 144 6.92 2.39 -14.60
CA PHE A 144 6.59 0.94 -14.51
C PHE A 144 6.86 0.17 -15.83
N GLY A 145 8.12 -0.12 -16.16
CA GLY A 145 8.51 -0.51 -17.53
C GLY A 145 7.97 0.44 -18.62
N GLY A 146 7.91 1.76 -18.35
CA GLY A 146 7.33 2.76 -19.27
C GLY A 146 5.81 2.99 -19.15
N ARG A 147 5.11 2.35 -18.20
CA ARG A 147 3.64 2.39 -18.04
C ARG A 147 3.15 3.36 -16.96
N GLY A 148 3.72 4.57 -16.91
CA GLY A 148 3.29 5.63 -15.98
C GLY A 148 4.22 5.84 -14.78
N GLU A 149 3.85 6.81 -13.94
CA GLU A 149 4.70 7.30 -12.84
C GLU A 149 4.53 6.52 -11.54
N TYR A 150 5.64 6.31 -10.85
CA TYR A 150 5.74 5.61 -9.57
C TYR A 150 6.69 6.31 -8.61
N LYS A 151 6.22 6.63 -7.41
CA LYS A 151 7.06 7.07 -6.30
C LYS A 151 6.93 6.11 -5.13
N GLN A 152 8.06 5.59 -4.66
CA GLN A 152 8.12 4.79 -3.43
C GLN A 152 9.07 5.39 -2.41
N PHE A 153 8.60 5.54 -1.18
CA PHE A 153 9.40 5.94 -0.02
C PHE A 153 9.67 4.72 0.86
N ASN A 154 10.96 4.34 0.95
CA ASN A 154 11.36 3.16 1.71
C ASN A 154 11.54 3.50 3.20
N HIS A 155 10.76 2.84 4.05
CA HIS A 155 10.95 2.85 5.50
C HIS A 155 11.36 1.47 6.00
N TYR A 156 11.84 1.39 7.24
CA TYR A 156 12.34 0.13 7.81
C TYR A 156 11.27 -0.97 7.81
N ASN A 157 10.07 -0.69 8.33
CA ASN A 157 8.99 -1.68 8.46
C ASN A 157 7.92 -1.63 7.35
N TYR A 158 7.90 -0.59 6.52
CA TYR A 158 6.89 -0.43 5.47
C TYR A 158 7.43 0.29 4.24
N TYR A 159 6.72 0.22 3.13
CA TYR A 159 6.90 1.10 1.98
C TYR A 159 5.65 1.95 1.80
N PHE A 160 5.83 3.22 1.47
CA PHE A 160 4.73 4.08 1.06
C PHE A 160 4.83 4.34 -0.44
N LYS A 161 3.83 3.86 -1.19
CA LYS A 161 3.82 3.88 -2.65
C LYS A 161 2.72 4.81 -3.14
N ILE A 162 3.03 5.57 -4.18
CA ILE A 162 2.11 6.49 -4.84
C ILE A 162 2.31 6.34 -6.34
N TYR A 163 1.24 5.99 -7.05
CA TYR A 163 1.41 5.56 -8.43
C TYR A 163 0.17 5.67 -9.31
N ASP A 164 0.41 5.75 -10.62
CA ASP A 164 -0.62 5.75 -11.65
C ASP A 164 -1.19 4.34 -11.80
N LYS A 165 -2.38 4.14 -11.21
CA LYS A 165 -3.07 2.85 -11.19
C LYS A 165 -3.79 2.57 -12.50
N ALA A 166 -4.24 3.62 -13.19
CA ALA A 166 -4.90 3.50 -14.47
C ALA A 166 -3.94 2.94 -15.52
N LYS A 167 -2.75 3.53 -15.66
CA LYS A 167 -1.74 3.04 -16.60
C LYS A 167 -1.19 1.65 -16.27
N GLN A 168 -1.21 1.23 -15.00
CA GLN A 168 -0.83 -0.14 -14.63
C GLN A 168 -1.73 -1.20 -15.30
N TYR A 169 -3.00 -0.87 -15.52
CA TYR A 169 -4.02 -1.77 -16.08
C TYR A 169 -4.56 -1.30 -17.43
N ASP A 170 -3.93 -0.32 -18.06
CA ASP A 170 -4.36 0.26 -19.35
C ASP A 170 -5.83 0.74 -19.34
N LEU A 171 -6.19 1.50 -18.31
CA LEU A 171 -7.54 2.06 -18.15
C LEU A 171 -7.64 3.46 -18.75
N ASP A 172 -8.79 3.77 -19.35
CA ASP A 172 -9.10 5.10 -19.90
C ASP A 172 -9.34 6.17 -18.81
N GLU A 173 -9.60 5.74 -17.57
CA GLU A 173 -9.79 6.64 -16.44
C GLU A 173 -8.46 7.22 -15.90
N HIS A 174 -8.55 8.15 -14.97
CA HIS A 174 -7.36 8.68 -14.27
C HIS A 174 -7.42 8.28 -12.80
N ILE A 175 -6.59 7.31 -12.42
CA ILE A 175 -6.61 6.74 -11.07
C ILE A 175 -5.22 6.83 -10.46
N ILE A 176 -5.11 7.56 -9.36
CA ILE A 176 -3.92 7.53 -8.49
C ILE A 176 -4.17 6.58 -7.33
N ARG A 177 -3.15 5.83 -6.91
CA ARG A 177 -3.23 5.01 -5.71
C ARG A 177 -2.22 5.45 -4.66
N PHE A 178 -2.70 5.57 -3.43
CA PHE A 178 -1.87 5.70 -2.23
C PHE A 178 -1.92 4.38 -1.46
N GLU A 179 -0.76 3.78 -1.21
CA GLU A 179 -0.67 2.46 -0.60
C GLU A 179 0.48 2.36 0.40
N ILE A 180 0.20 1.80 1.57
CA ILE A 180 1.22 1.34 2.51
C ILE A 180 1.37 -0.17 2.37
N LYS A 181 2.59 -0.61 2.00
CA LYS A 181 3.01 -2.00 2.11
C LYS A 181 3.70 -2.22 3.44
N HIS A 182 2.99 -2.83 4.37
CA HIS A 182 3.57 -3.30 5.62
C HIS A 182 4.40 -4.56 5.41
N LYS A 183 5.73 -4.43 5.50
CA LYS A 183 6.68 -5.53 5.25
C LYS A 183 6.80 -6.48 6.44
N THR A 184 6.56 -5.94 7.64
CA THR A 184 6.66 -6.64 8.90
C THR A 184 5.45 -6.33 9.76
N ASN A 185 5.06 -7.32 10.56
CA ASN A 185 3.95 -7.21 11.50
C ASN A 185 4.14 -6.10 12.55
N LYS A 186 5.39 -5.73 12.87
CA LYS A 186 5.73 -4.59 13.72
C LYS A 186 5.14 -3.25 13.24
N SER A 187 4.83 -3.11 11.96
CA SER A 187 4.23 -1.86 11.43
C SER A 187 2.72 -1.74 11.62
N PHE A 188 1.98 -2.85 11.70
CA PHE A 188 0.52 -2.84 11.84
C PHE A 188 -0.01 -3.48 13.13
N HIS A 189 0.80 -4.24 13.87
CA HIS A 189 0.45 -4.68 15.23
C HIS A 189 0.07 -3.52 16.16
N PRO A 190 0.75 -2.36 16.14
CA PRO A 190 0.32 -1.21 16.95
C PRO A 190 -1.05 -0.64 16.57
N LYS A 191 -1.63 -1.08 15.44
CA LYS A 191 -2.96 -0.68 14.95
C LYS A 191 -4.02 -1.71 15.37
N GLY A 192 -3.62 -2.75 16.10
CA GLY A 192 -4.51 -3.79 16.63
C GLY A 192 -4.78 -4.94 15.67
N VAL A 193 -4.10 -5.01 14.53
CA VAL A 193 -4.28 -6.09 13.54
C VAL A 193 -3.18 -7.14 13.73
N TYR A 194 -3.56 -8.38 13.98
CA TYR A 194 -2.64 -9.51 14.21
C TYR A 194 -2.95 -10.72 13.32
N LYS A 195 -4.22 -10.89 12.96
CA LYS A 195 -4.78 -12.03 12.22
C LYS A 195 -5.63 -11.52 11.05
N LEU A 196 -6.01 -12.42 10.13
CA LEU A 196 -6.85 -12.05 9.00
C LEU A 196 -8.24 -11.55 9.45
N HIS A 197 -8.83 -12.25 10.42
CA HIS A 197 -10.16 -11.96 10.95
C HIS A 197 -10.28 -10.59 11.61
N ASP A 198 -9.18 -10.02 12.11
CA ASP A 198 -9.14 -8.67 12.65
C ASP A 198 -9.53 -7.62 11.59
N LEU A 199 -9.30 -7.91 10.30
CA LEU A 199 -9.68 -7.04 9.18
C LEU A 199 -11.19 -6.94 8.97
N LYS A 200 -11.99 -7.81 9.61
CA LYS A 200 -13.46 -7.68 9.67
C LYS A 200 -13.91 -6.62 10.66
N SER A 201 -13.01 -6.06 11.48
CA SER A 201 -13.34 -4.98 12.40
C SER A 201 -13.23 -3.62 11.71
N LYS A 202 -14.35 -2.90 11.55
CA LYS A 202 -14.35 -1.53 11.02
C LYS A 202 -13.44 -0.59 11.81
N LYS A 203 -13.36 -0.76 13.14
CA LYS A 203 -12.46 0.01 14.00
C LYS A 203 -10.99 -0.22 13.65
N LEU A 204 -10.59 -1.46 13.36
CA LEU A 204 -9.21 -1.76 13.00
C LEU A 204 -8.88 -1.32 11.57
N LEU A 205 -9.86 -1.37 10.66
CA LEU A 205 -9.73 -0.76 9.33
C LEU A 205 -9.55 0.76 9.42
N GLN A 206 -10.28 1.43 10.32
CA GLN A 206 -10.07 2.87 10.61
C GLN A 206 -8.63 3.13 11.09
N ASN A 207 -8.09 2.32 12.00
CA ASN A 207 -6.70 2.48 12.46
C ASN A 207 -5.67 2.35 11.32
N LEU A 208 -5.92 1.46 10.34
CA LEU A 208 -5.07 1.34 9.14
C LEU A 208 -5.21 2.56 8.24
N PHE A 209 -6.43 3.06 8.06
CA PHE A 209 -6.68 4.28 7.31
C PHE A 209 -6.03 5.51 7.96
N ASP A 210 -6.08 5.62 9.29
CA ASP A 210 -5.44 6.71 10.04
C ASP A 210 -3.91 6.67 9.86
N ASP A 211 -3.30 5.48 9.75
CA ASP A 211 -1.88 5.36 9.41
C ASP A 211 -1.62 5.80 7.95
N LEU A 212 -2.47 5.41 6.98
CA LEU A 212 -2.38 5.91 5.60
C LEU A 212 -2.48 7.43 5.54
N LEU A 213 -3.47 8.02 6.21
CA LEU A 213 -3.71 9.45 6.22
C LEU A 213 -2.56 10.20 6.91
N LYS A 214 -1.99 9.63 7.98
CA LYS A 214 -0.77 10.16 8.60
C LYS A 214 0.41 10.19 7.63
N ARG A 215 0.67 9.12 6.87
CA ARG A 215 1.74 9.11 5.86
C ARG A 215 1.47 10.07 4.71
N PHE A 216 0.21 10.20 4.32
CA PHE A 216 -0.19 11.21 3.36
C PHE A 216 0.08 12.63 3.88
N ASP A 217 -0.26 12.93 5.13
CA ASP A 217 -0.06 14.26 5.72
C ASP A 217 1.43 14.61 5.84
N GLU A 218 2.30 13.61 5.98
CA GLU A 218 3.77 13.72 5.97
C GLU A 218 4.36 14.01 4.56
N LEU A 219 3.55 14.01 3.49
CA LEU A 219 3.98 14.39 2.14
C LEU A 219 4.09 15.91 1.97
N THR A 220 5.14 16.33 1.27
CA THR A 220 5.24 17.66 0.67
C THR A 220 4.60 17.60 -0.71
N ILE A 221 3.33 18.02 -0.77
CA ILE A 221 2.56 18.18 -2.01
C ILE A 221 2.35 19.67 -2.22
N VAL A 222 2.83 20.20 -3.35
CA VAL A 222 2.83 21.64 -3.62
C VAL A 222 2.30 21.89 -5.03
N ASP A 223 1.43 22.90 -5.18
CA ASP A 223 0.93 23.33 -6.49
C ASP A 223 2.04 24.02 -7.32
N ASN A 224 1.85 24.18 -8.63
CA ASN A 224 2.90 24.64 -9.52
C ASN A 224 3.35 26.08 -9.20
N ILE A 225 4.57 26.21 -8.67
CA ILE A 225 5.21 27.48 -8.29
C ILE A 225 5.68 28.27 -9.53
N LEU A 226 6.02 27.59 -10.63
CA LEU A 226 6.68 28.21 -11.77
C LEU A 226 5.75 29.11 -12.59
N THR A 227 4.46 28.77 -12.61
CA THR A 227 3.45 29.47 -13.41
C THR A 227 2.75 30.60 -12.66
N ASP A 228 2.96 30.73 -11.35
CA ASP A 228 2.24 31.72 -10.55
C ASP A 228 3.00 33.05 -10.47
N THR A 229 2.54 34.03 -11.23
CA THR A 229 3.09 35.40 -11.25
C THR A 229 2.81 36.18 -9.98
N LYS A 230 1.98 35.66 -9.06
CA LYS A 230 1.63 36.32 -7.79
C LYS A 230 2.65 36.06 -6.69
N ILE A 231 3.52 35.07 -6.84
CA ILE A 231 4.54 34.73 -5.86
C ILE A 231 5.71 35.72 -5.96
N THR A 232 6.08 36.32 -4.83
CA THR A 232 7.21 37.26 -4.81
C THR A 232 8.53 36.54 -5.13
N LYS A 233 9.49 37.24 -5.77
CA LYS A 233 10.81 36.65 -6.08
C LYS A 233 11.51 36.07 -4.85
N LYS A 234 11.35 36.71 -3.69
CA LYS A 234 11.90 36.26 -2.41
C LYS A 234 11.25 34.94 -1.97
N ASP A 235 9.92 34.91 -1.91
CA ASP A 235 9.18 33.71 -1.48
C ASP A 235 9.47 32.54 -2.44
N LYS A 236 9.57 32.80 -3.74
CA LYS A 236 9.92 31.78 -4.74
C LYS A 236 11.28 31.14 -4.47
N GLY A 237 12.33 31.93 -4.23
CA GLY A 237 13.66 31.39 -3.91
C GLY A 237 13.70 30.60 -2.60
N GLN A 238 12.93 31.00 -1.58
CA GLN A 238 12.78 30.24 -0.35
C GLN A 238 12.05 28.92 -0.59
N LEU A 239 10.94 28.92 -1.33
CA LEU A 239 10.19 27.72 -1.67
C LEU A 239 11.04 26.72 -2.47
N GLU A 240 11.77 27.18 -3.49
CA GLU A 240 12.70 26.32 -4.26
C GLU A 240 13.74 25.65 -3.36
N SER A 241 14.26 26.38 -2.36
CA SER A 241 15.17 25.83 -1.35
C SER A 241 14.48 24.76 -0.49
N TYR A 242 13.26 25.03 -0.02
CA TYR A 242 12.46 24.09 0.79
C TYR A 242 11.94 22.88 0.01
N LEU A 243 11.91 22.91 -1.32
CA LEU A 243 11.60 21.74 -2.13
C LEU A 243 12.81 20.84 -2.36
N SER A 244 14.01 21.32 -2.06
CA SER A 244 15.26 20.56 -2.21
C SER A 244 15.50 19.65 -1.01
N TYR A 245 15.70 18.35 -1.27
CA TYR A 245 16.15 17.40 -0.25
C TYR A 245 17.48 17.82 0.41
N ASN A 246 18.44 18.26 -0.40
CA ASN A 246 19.78 18.62 0.07
C ASN A 246 19.74 19.78 1.08
N TYR A 247 18.77 20.68 0.96
CA TYR A 247 18.55 21.74 1.93
C TYR A 247 18.19 21.18 3.32
N TRP A 248 17.23 20.25 3.36
CA TRP A 248 16.79 19.62 4.60
C TRP A 248 17.82 18.65 5.19
N GLU A 249 18.63 18.01 4.35
CA GLU A 249 19.72 17.15 4.77
C GLU A 249 20.76 17.94 5.57
N LYS A 250 21.23 19.09 5.04
CA LYS A 250 22.14 20.01 5.76
C LYS A 250 21.57 20.51 7.07
N LEU A 251 20.27 20.80 7.12
CA LEU A 251 19.58 21.20 8.36
C LEU A 251 19.39 20.05 9.37
N SER A 252 19.63 18.80 8.96
CA SER A 252 19.55 17.63 9.85
C SER A 252 20.84 17.41 10.64
N GLU A 253 21.91 18.14 10.35
CA GLU A 253 23.14 18.13 11.12
C GLU A 253 22.93 18.63 12.56
N ARG A 254 23.70 18.08 13.50
CA ARG A 254 23.53 18.32 14.95
C ARG A 254 23.55 19.82 15.31
N GLN A 255 24.37 20.61 14.62
CA GLN A 255 24.49 22.05 14.80
C GLN A 255 23.22 22.84 14.44
N ASN A 256 22.36 22.29 13.58
CA ASN A 256 21.15 22.93 13.08
C ASN A 256 19.86 22.41 13.73
N ARG A 257 19.97 21.63 14.82
CA ARG A 257 18.82 20.92 15.44
C ARG A 257 17.65 21.84 15.81
N ASN A 258 17.94 23.06 16.27
CA ASN A 258 16.92 24.03 16.67
C ASN A 258 16.38 24.85 15.47
N ARG A 259 17.12 24.88 14.36
CA ARG A 259 16.76 25.65 13.17
C ARG A 259 15.75 24.91 12.30
N LYS A 260 15.93 23.60 12.12
CA LYS A 260 15.04 22.77 11.26
C LYS A 260 13.55 22.88 11.61
N PRO A 261 13.12 22.81 12.89
CA PRO A 261 11.70 22.98 13.24
C PRO A 261 11.14 24.36 12.87
N THR A 262 11.94 25.41 12.99
CA THR A 262 11.56 26.78 12.61
C THR A 262 11.39 26.91 11.10
N GLU A 263 12.33 26.38 10.33
CA GLU A 263 12.30 26.38 8.86
C GLU A 263 11.09 25.58 8.33
N ILE A 264 10.71 24.48 9.00
CA ILE A 264 9.48 23.73 8.66
C ILE A 264 8.23 24.61 8.86
N LYS A 265 8.15 25.37 9.95
CA LYS A 265 7.02 26.27 10.20
C LYS A 265 6.96 27.40 9.18
N GLU A 266 8.10 27.99 8.86
CA GLU A 266 8.20 29.03 7.83
C GLU A 266 7.77 28.49 6.46
N PHE A 267 8.23 27.29 6.10
CA PHE A 267 7.83 26.64 4.86
C PHE A 267 6.30 26.44 4.80
N GLN A 268 5.68 25.92 5.85
CA GLN A 268 4.22 25.76 5.90
C GLN A 268 3.48 27.11 5.78
N SER A 269 3.99 28.15 6.44
CA SER A 269 3.43 29.50 6.34
C SER A 269 3.50 30.04 4.91
N LEU A 270 4.61 29.84 4.19
CA LEU A 270 4.75 30.22 2.79
C LEU A 270 3.79 29.47 1.87
N LEU A 271 3.60 28.17 2.09
CA LEU A 271 2.65 27.37 1.31
C LEU A 271 1.21 27.88 1.45
N VAL A 272 0.80 28.24 2.68
CA VAL A 272 -0.53 28.81 2.95
C VAL A 272 -0.66 30.21 2.37
N LYS A 273 0.34 31.08 2.62
CA LYS A 273 0.37 32.47 2.13
C LYS A 273 0.19 32.56 0.60
N ASN A 274 0.78 31.62 -0.12
CA ASN A 274 0.75 31.59 -1.59
C ASN A 274 -0.30 30.61 -2.17
N ASP A 275 -1.21 30.07 -1.34
CA ASP A 275 -2.32 29.22 -1.80
C ASP A 275 -1.87 27.96 -2.59
N LEU A 276 -0.79 27.32 -2.14
CA LEU A 276 -0.09 26.22 -2.83
C LEU A 276 -0.48 24.82 -2.32
N LEU A 277 -1.60 24.70 -1.61
CA LEU A 277 -2.04 23.47 -0.94
C LEU A 277 -3.34 22.89 -1.51
N LYS A 278 -3.80 23.36 -2.67
CA LYS A 278 -5.07 22.93 -3.29
C LYS A 278 -5.03 21.45 -3.64
N THR A 279 -3.99 21.00 -4.34
CA THR A 279 -3.85 19.59 -4.72
C THR A 279 -3.77 18.70 -3.47
N LYS A 280 -2.99 19.09 -2.45
CA LYS A 280 -2.90 18.34 -1.18
C LYS A 280 -4.26 18.22 -0.50
N THR A 281 -4.99 19.33 -0.40
CA THR A 281 -6.30 19.41 0.25
C THR A 281 -7.34 18.55 -0.49
N PHE A 282 -7.39 18.65 -1.82
CA PHE A 282 -8.28 17.85 -2.67
C PHE A 282 -8.03 16.35 -2.51
N LEU A 283 -6.77 15.90 -2.62
CA LEU A 283 -6.40 14.50 -2.48
C LEU A 283 -6.72 13.96 -1.08
N ARG A 284 -6.45 14.75 -0.04
CA ARG A 284 -6.77 14.40 1.35
C ARG A 284 -8.27 14.20 1.55
N ALA A 285 -9.09 15.12 1.07
CA ALA A 285 -10.54 15.04 1.15
C ALA A 285 -11.05 13.81 0.38
N SER A 286 -10.50 13.56 -0.81
CA SER A 286 -10.85 12.41 -1.65
C SER A 286 -10.52 11.08 -0.96
N LEU A 287 -9.38 10.97 -0.26
CA LEU A 287 -9.03 9.79 0.52
C LEU A 287 -10.03 9.50 1.65
N ILE A 288 -10.45 10.55 2.37
CA ILE A 288 -11.42 10.44 3.46
C ILE A 288 -12.79 10.02 2.93
N GLN A 289 -13.26 10.68 1.87
CA GLN A 289 -14.52 10.34 1.21
C GLN A 289 -14.48 8.90 0.72
N LYS A 290 -13.42 8.52 -0.01
CA LYS A 290 -13.29 7.18 -0.58
C LYS A 290 -13.28 6.10 0.49
N PHE A 291 -12.57 6.33 1.59
CA PHE A 291 -12.57 5.37 2.69
C PHE A 291 -13.96 5.20 3.33
N SER A 292 -14.67 6.32 3.56
CA SER A 292 -16.03 6.29 4.09
C SER A 292 -16.99 5.53 3.17
N GLU A 293 -16.91 5.75 1.85
CA GLU A 293 -17.69 5.03 0.84
C GLU A 293 -17.45 3.52 0.92
N LEU A 294 -16.18 3.09 0.92
CA LEU A 294 -15.82 1.67 0.95
C LEU A 294 -16.16 0.98 2.28
N LEU A 295 -16.15 1.71 3.39
CA LEU A 295 -16.44 1.18 4.73
C LEU A 295 -17.95 1.04 5.01
N ASN A 296 -18.76 1.90 4.39
CA ASN A 296 -20.21 1.97 4.61
C ASN A 296 -21.06 1.28 3.53
N SER A 297 -20.43 0.76 2.48
CA SER A 297 -21.07 -0.01 1.41
C SER A 297 -21.00 -1.53 1.60
#